data_AF-A0A959FRE3-F1
#
_entry.id   AF-A0A959FRE3-F1
#
_cell.length_a   1.000
_cell.length_b   1.000
_cell.length_c   1.000
_cell.angle_alpha   90.00
_cell.angle_beta   90.00
_cell.angle_gamma   90.00
#
_symmetry.space_group_name_H-M   'P 1'
#
loop_
_entity.id
_entity.type
_entity.pdbx_description
1 polymer ?
#
loop_
_entity_poly.entity_id
_entity_poly.type
_entity_poly.pdbx_seq_one_letter_code
_entity_poly.pdbx_strand_id
1 'polypeptide(L)'
;MTSTSQVSDKRSEPYLRVLGIAQDAGYPQLGCAKACCARVHEGEQAPARVTCLGIVDPESGQCWLLDATPDLPSQWDELIRTSGATVAGILPTHAHIGHYTGLMYL
;
A
#
# COMPACT_ATOMS: atom_id res chain seq x y z
N MET A 1 14.03 5.70 22.86
CA MET A 1 13.84 6.86 21.98
C MET A 1 14.74 6.69 20.76
N THR A 2 14.35 5.85 19.81
CA THR A 2 15.06 5.72 18.54
C THR A 2 14.40 6.64 17.53
N SER A 3 15.06 7.77 17.27
CA SER A 3 14.72 8.71 16.22
C SER A 3 14.88 7.99 14.88
N THR A 4 13.77 7.65 14.23
CA THR A 4 13.77 7.20 12.85
C THR A 4 14.01 8.43 11.98
N SER A 5 15.24 8.55 11.48
CA SER A 5 15.61 9.58 10.51
C SER A 5 14.69 9.50 9.29
N GLN A 6 13.87 10.52 9.08
CA GLN A 6 13.10 10.69 7.85
C GLN A 6 14.09 10.91 6.71
N VAL A 7 14.23 9.92 5.84
CA VAL A 7 14.91 10.09 4.55
C VAL A 7 13.94 10.85 3.65
N SER A 8 14.09 12.17 3.60
CA SER A 8 13.48 13.02 2.58
C SER A 8 14.25 12.82 1.28
N ASP A 9 13.87 11.80 0.51
CA ASP A 9 14.33 11.64 -0.85
C ASP A 9 13.56 12.64 -1.73
N LYS A 10 14.11 13.86 -1.88
CA LYS A 10 13.53 14.91 -2.72
C LYS A 10 13.68 14.53 -4.19
N ARG A 11 12.79 13.66 -4.64
CA ARG A 11 12.61 13.34 -6.06
C ARG A 11 11.91 14.50 -6.75
N SER A 12 12.40 14.89 -7.92
CA SER A 12 11.83 15.94 -8.76
C SER A 12 10.94 15.40 -9.88
N GLU A 13 11.00 14.09 -10.15
CA GLU A 13 10.25 13.43 -11.21
C GLU A 13 9.14 12.53 -10.61
N PRO A 14 8.01 12.35 -11.31
CA PRO A 14 6.98 11.42 -10.89
C PRO A 14 7.51 10.01 -10.68
N TYR A 15 7.02 9.33 -9.65
CA TYR A 15 7.47 7.98 -9.31
C TYR A 15 6.34 7.10 -8.81
N LEU A 16 6.57 5.79 -8.88
CA LEU A 16 5.71 4.79 -8.28
C LEU A 16 6.22 4.40 -6.90
N ARG A 17 5.28 4.17 -5.98
CA ARG A 17 5.52 3.53 -4.70
C ARG A 17 4.73 2.24 -4.62
N VAL A 18 5.41 1.15 -4.24
CA VAL A 18 4.76 -0.13 -4.00
C VAL A 18 4.19 -0.14 -2.59
N LEU A 19 2.86 -0.26 -2.46
CA LEU A 19 2.15 -0.25 -1.18
C LEU A 19 1.62 -1.64 -0.82
N GLY A 20 1.42 -2.50 -1.81
CA GLY A 20 1.10 -3.90 -1.60
C GLY A 20 1.49 -4.74 -2.80
N ILE A 21 1.74 -6.03 -2.57
CA ILE A 21 2.18 -6.98 -3.59
C ILE A 21 1.46 -8.32 -3.51
N ALA A 22 0.61 -8.52 -2.49
CA ALA A 22 -0.17 -9.74 -2.37
C ALA A 22 -1.37 -9.70 -3.30
N GLN A 23 -1.89 -10.87 -3.65
CA GLN A 23 -3.19 -11.01 -4.29
C GLN A 23 -4.31 -10.68 -3.28
N ASP A 24 -5.57 -10.73 -3.72
CA ASP A 24 -6.73 -10.69 -2.84
C ASP A 24 -6.57 -11.62 -1.63
N ALA A 25 -7.23 -11.22 -0.53
CA ALA A 25 -7.12 -11.83 0.79
C ALA A 25 -5.73 -11.71 1.46
N GLY A 26 -4.76 -11.05 0.82
CA GLY A 26 -3.47 -10.70 1.42
C GLY A 26 -2.51 -11.89 1.56
N TYR A 27 -1.45 -11.68 2.32
CA TYR A 27 -0.48 -12.71 2.67
C TYR A 27 -0.09 -12.61 4.15
N PRO A 28 -0.32 -13.67 4.95
CA PRO A 28 -0.87 -14.96 4.58
C PRO A 28 -2.37 -14.88 4.23
N GLN A 29 -2.83 -15.74 3.30
CA GLN A 29 -4.26 -15.89 3.05
C GLN A 29 -4.95 -16.58 4.24
N LEU A 30 -6.21 -16.23 4.50
CA LEU A 30 -7.01 -16.79 5.59
C LEU A 30 -7.00 -18.32 5.58
N GLY A 31 -6.56 -18.94 6.67
CA GLY A 31 -6.52 -20.40 6.83
C GLY A 31 -5.39 -21.10 6.08
N CYS A 32 -4.46 -20.38 5.45
CA CYS A 32 -3.32 -20.98 4.76
C CYS A 32 -2.31 -21.60 5.75
N ALA A 33 -2.17 -22.93 5.71
CA ALA A 33 -1.18 -23.68 6.50
C ALA A 33 0.06 -24.13 5.70
N LYS A 34 0.23 -23.66 4.46
CA LYS A 34 1.41 -23.97 3.64
C LYS A 34 2.67 -23.38 4.27
N ALA A 35 3.83 -24.00 3.99
CA ALA A 35 5.12 -23.56 4.53
C ALA A 35 5.41 -22.06 4.30
N CYS A 36 5.03 -21.50 3.15
CA CYS A 36 5.19 -20.06 2.91
C CYS A 36 4.37 -19.19 3.88
N CYS A 37 3.16 -19.58 4.26
CA CYS A 37 2.31 -18.85 5.20
C CYS A 37 2.74 -19.09 6.66
N ALA A 38 3.19 -20.32 6.98
CA ALA A 38 3.70 -20.67 8.30
C ALA A 38 4.84 -19.74 8.74
N ARG A 39 5.77 -19.43 7.83
CA ARG A 39 6.87 -18.48 8.07
C ARG A 39 6.39 -17.09 8.51
N VAL A 40 5.22 -16.62 8.06
CA VAL A 40 4.66 -15.36 8.54
C VAL A 40 4.05 -15.52 9.93
N HIS A 41 3.34 -16.62 10.18
CA HIS A 41 2.76 -16.91 11.50
C HIS A 41 3.85 -17.09 12.58
N GLU A 42 4.99 -17.65 12.20
CA GLU A 42 6.16 -17.87 13.06
C GLU A 42 7.05 -16.61 13.20
N GLY A 43 6.74 -15.55 12.45
CA GLY A 43 7.48 -14.28 12.48
C GLY A 43 8.80 -14.28 11.70
N GLU A 44 9.07 -15.32 10.91
CA GLU A 44 10.24 -15.44 10.05
C GLU A 44 10.16 -14.60 8.77
N GLN A 45 8.95 -14.17 8.39
CA GLN A 45 8.68 -13.34 7.22
C GLN A 45 7.60 -12.32 7.52
N ALA A 46 7.72 -11.12 6.94
CA ALA A 46 6.68 -10.09 7.07
C ALA A 46 5.42 -10.46 6.26
N PRO A 47 4.22 -10.12 6.75
CA PRO A 47 3.00 -10.19 5.94
C PRO A 47 3.07 -9.20 4.76
N ALA A 48 2.26 -9.43 3.74
CA ALA A 48 2.12 -8.50 2.62
C ALA A 48 0.65 -8.10 2.42
N ARG A 49 0.46 -6.81 2.19
CA ARG A 49 -0.85 -6.20 1.89
C ARG A 49 -1.26 -6.49 0.45
N VAL A 50 -2.57 -6.45 0.20
CA VAL A 50 -3.20 -6.58 -1.12
C VAL A 50 -2.62 -5.54 -2.07
N THR A 51 -2.43 -5.93 -3.34
CA THR A 51 -1.74 -5.15 -4.36
C THR A 51 -2.25 -3.71 -4.46
N CYS A 52 -1.34 -2.75 -4.33
CA CYS A 52 -1.64 -1.34 -4.47
C CYS A 52 -0.36 -0.58 -4.85
N LEU A 53 -0.49 0.35 -5.79
CA LEU A 53 0.56 1.28 -6.16
C LEU A 53 0.13 2.69 -5.82
N GLY A 54 1.09 3.51 -5.36
CA GLY A 54 0.94 4.95 -5.29
C GLY A 54 1.65 5.61 -6.47
N ILE A 55 0.97 6.49 -7.20
CA ILE A 55 1.63 7.46 -8.09
C ILE A 55 1.87 8.72 -7.27
N VAL A 56 3.09 9.21 -7.23
CA VAL A 56 3.42 10.50 -6.60
C VAL A 56 3.95 11.43 -7.67
N ASP A 57 3.39 12.63 -7.72
CA ASP A 57 3.89 13.73 -8.52
C ASP A 57 4.48 14.82 -7.60
N PRO A 58 5.82 14.92 -7.51
CA PRO A 58 6.47 15.93 -6.68
C PRO A 58 6.21 17.38 -7.12
N GLU A 59 5.90 17.63 -8.40
CA GLU A 59 5.71 18.99 -8.92
C GLU A 59 4.40 19.59 -8.40
N SER A 60 3.30 18.82 -8.49
CA SER A 60 2.00 19.25 -7.96
C SER A 60 1.82 19.02 -6.46
N GLY A 61 2.68 18.20 -5.84
CA GLY A 61 2.51 17.78 -4.44
C GLY A 61 1.31 16.85 -4.24
N GLN A 62 0.87 16.18 -5.30
CA GLN A 62 -0.27 15.28 -5.31
C GLN A 62 0.16 13.82 -5.45
N CYS A 63 -0.70 12.92 -5.00
CA CYS A 63 -0.55 11.50 -5.21
C CYS A 63 -1.89 10.80 -5.46
N TRP A 64 -1.82 9.62 -6.06
CA TRP A 64 -2.98 8.78 -6.37
C TRP A 64 -2.72 7.36 -5.94
N LEU A 65 -3.76 6.67 -5.52
CA LEU A 65 -3.72 5.22 -5.28
C LEU A 65 -4.31 4.50 -6.49
N LEU A 66 -3.60 3.49 -6.98
CA LEU A 66 -4.17 2.49 -7.88
C LEU A 66 -4.83 1.43 -7.02
N ASP A 67 -6.14 1.29 -7.19
CA ASP A 67 -7.04 0.47 -6.38
C ASP A 67 -7.29 0.95 -4.94
N ALA A 68 -8.51 0.69 -4.46
CA ALA A 68 -8.92 0.84 -3.06
C ALA A 68 -9.04 -0.56 -2.44
N THR A 69 -7.94 -1.11 -1.97
CA THR A 69 -7.91 -2.46 -1.42
C THR A 69 -8.52 -2.52 0.00
N PRO A 70 -8.80 -3.72 0.56
CA PRO A 70 -9.16 -3.84 1.97
C PRO A 70 -8.14 -3.22 2.95
N ASP A 71 -6.87 -3.13 2.54
CA ASP A 71 -5.76 -2.56 3.33
C ASP A 71 -5.61 -1.03 3.17
N LEU A 72 -6.56 -0.37 2.48
CA LEU A 72 -6.51 1.05 2.10
C LEU A 72 -6.07 1.99 3.25
N PRO A 73 -6.57 1.90 4.49
CA PRO A 73 -6.16 2.83 5.55
C PRO A 73 -4.64 2.83 5.78
N SER A 74 -4.02 1.65 5.81
CA SER A 74 -2.58 1.52 6.04
C SER A 74 -1.74 1.94 4.82
N GLN A 75 -2.27 1.72 3.61
CA GLN A 75 -1.61 2.07 2.36
C GLN A 75 -1.64 3.57 2.12
N TRP A 76 -2.79 4.20 2.39
CA TRP A 76 -3.00 5.64 2.37
C TRP A 76 -2.06 6.36 3.34
N ASP A 77 -2.02 5.92 4.59
CA ASP A 77 -1.14 6.48 5.61
C ASP A 77 0.34 6.39 5.24
N GLU A 78 0.76 5.24 4.69
CA GLU A 78 2.14 5.09 4.21
C GLU A 78 2.43 6.04 3.06
N LEU A 79 1.54 6.13 2.07
CA LEU A 79 1.74 6.97 0.90
C LEU A 79 1.93 8.44 1.31
N ILE A 80 1.05 8.97 2.17
CA ILE A 80 1.16 10.35 2.67
C ILE A 80 2.45 10.54 3.46
N ARG A 81 2.74 9.66 4.44
CA ARG A 81 3.93 9.83 5.31
C ARG A 81 5.24 9.79 4.54
N THR A 82 5.29 9.03 3.46
CA THR A 82 6.53 8.78 2.72
C THR A 82 6.72 9.70 1.52
N SER A 83 5.62 10.23 0.97
CA SER A 83 5.67 11.21 -0.12
C SER A 83 5.63 12.66 0.36
N GLY A 84 4.96 12.94 1.48
CA GLY A 84 4.58 14.29 1.89
C GLY A 84 3.50 14.92 1.00
N ALA A 85 2.92 14.16 0.07
CA ALA A 85 1.92 14.61 -0.88
C ALA A 85 0.50 14.44 -0.33
N THR A 86 -0.46 15.13 -0.94
CA THR A 86 -1.89 14.97 -0.65
C THR A 86 -2.51 14.00 -1.64
N VAL A 87 -3.37 13.10 -1.17
CA VAL A 87 -4.07 12.17 -2.07
C VAL A 87 -5.14 12.94 -2.86
N ALA A 88 -4.98 12.97 -4.18
CA ALA A 88 -5.87 13.64 -5.11
C ALA A 88 -6.95 12.69 -5.67
N GLY A 89 -6.75 11.38 -5.60
CA GLY A 89 -7.78 10.42 -6.01
C GLY A 89 -7.36 8.96 -5.92
N ILE A 90 -8.34 8.10 -6.19
CA ILE A 90 -8.17 6.65 -6.32
C ILE A 90 -8.55 6.27 -7.75
N LEU A 91 -7.74 5.43 -8.37
CA LEU A 91 -7.90 4.93 -9.73
C LEU A 91 -8.12 3.40 -9.68
N PRO A 92 -9.38 2.92 -9.60
CA PRO A 92 -9.65 1.49 -9.66
C PRO A 92 -9.25 0.92 -11.02
N THR A 93 -8.51 -0.17 -11.02
CA THR A 93 -8.07 -0.87 -12.24
C THR A 93 -9.18 -1.73 -12.82
N HIS A 94 -9.97 -2.39 -11.96
CA HIS A 94 -11.10 -3.25 -12.35
C HIS A 94 -12.05 -3.50 -11.17
N ALA A 95 -13.23 -4.07 -11.45
CA ALA A 95 -14.31 -4.26 -10.48
C ALA A 95 -14.25 -5.63 -9.76
N HIS A 96 -13.10 -5.99 -9.19
CA HIS A 96 -12.99 -7.11 -8.25
C HIS A 96 -12.95 -6.60 -6.81
N ILE A 97 -13.57 -7.35 -5.90
CA ILE A 97 -13.77 -6.90 -4.51
C ILE A 97 -12.45 -6.54 -3.81
N GLY A 98 -11.36 -7.26 -4.09
CA GLY A 98 -10.03 -6.94 -3.56
C GLY A 98 -9.45 -5.59 -4.00
N HIS A 99 -10.00 -4.97 -5.05
CA HIS A 99 -9.49 -3.73 -5.66
C HIS A 99 -10.39 -2.50 -5.42
N TYR A 100 -11.61 -2.68 -4.90
CA TYR A 100 -12.51 -1.55 -4.59
C TYR A 100 -13.12 -1.58 -3.18
N THR A 101 -12.95 -2.66 -2.39
CA THR A 101 -13.55 -2.74 -1.05
C THR A 101 -13.17 -1.57 -0.15
N GLY A 102 -11.95 -1.04 -0.28
CA GLY A 102 -11.48 0.10 0.50
C GLY A 102 -12.30 1.37 0.30
N LEU A 103 -13.08 1.49 -0.79
CA LEU A 103 -13.98 2.63 -0.98
C LEU A 103 -15.03 2.73 0.14
N MET A 104 -15.29 1.66 0.89
CA MET A 104 -16.18 1.71 2.06
C MET A 104 -15.65 2.57 3.22
N TYR A 105 -14.37 2.99 3.18
CA TYR A 105 -13.73 3.79 4.22
C TYR A 105 -13.74 5.31 3.91
N LEU A 106 -14.27 5.73 2.76
CA LEU A 106 -14.36 7.13 2.33
C LEU A 106 -15.72 7.73 2.68
#